data_AF-A0AAJ2SJ71-F1
#
_entry.id   AF-A0AAJ2SJ71-F1
#
_cell.length_a   1.000
_cell.length_b   1.000
_cell.length_c   1.000
_cell.angle_alpha   90.00
_cell.angle_beta   90.00
_cell.angle_gamma   90.00
#
_symmetry.space_group_name_H-M   'P 1'
#
loop_
_entity.id
_entity.type
_entity.pdbx_description
1 polymer ?
#
loop_
_entity_poly.entity_id
_entity_poly.type
_entity_poly.pdbx_seq_one_letter_code
_entity_poly.pdbx_strand_id
1 'polypeptide(L)'
;MSQPKVSFYNLAWRWHFYAGLFVAPFMVMLALTGTIYLFKPQLDPLMYGNLLNVPAGHHTLSADDLLRRVQTAYPQGQVTQYLPAINAERSAQFVLHNQGNELNVFVDPYHGDILGEQDAKYNLQAIARAIHGELMIGTLGDRLIEMAAGWGIVLVVSGVYLWWPRGKGGAGILWPRLNSRGRVLWRDLHAVTGFWGAALLLVMLLSGMTWTGFWGKSYAELWNQFPAAMWDNVPKSDEQARSLNTAARQTVPWAMENTPMPMSGDHAEHMAHNGASSAPAAPGISLQAVQDIAEQGRVEPGYSITLPTSASGVFTIAVFADDPRNDATLHVDQYSGKVLADVRWEHYGNVARATEMGVMLHEGKMFGVLNQLIVLLICLMILLSAVSGVVIWWKRRPQGKVGVPPLRHGLPTWKTGVLIMLVLAVLFPLVGASLVVMWVLDRFLLARVSRQTAAASSSS
;
A
#
# COMPACT_ATOMS: atom_id res chain seq x y z
N MET A 1 -53.04 10.08 -14.16
CA MET A 1 -52.05 9.96 -13.05
C MET A 1 -50.67 10.11 -13.65
N SER A 2 -49.96 11.21 -13.36
CA SER A 2 -48.59 11.43 -13.83
C SER A 2 -47.66 10.40 -13.20
N GLN A 3 -46.97 9.61 -14.02
CA GLN A 3 -45.89 8.71 -13.59
C GLN A 3 -44.94 9.50 -12.66
N PRO A 4 -44.70 9.04 -11.41
CA PRO A 4 -43.83 9.75 -10.49
C PRO A 4 -42.42 9.84 -11.11
N LYS A 5 -41.97 11.07 -11.39
CA LYS A 5 -40.61 11.31 -11.92
C LYS A 5 -39.60 10.84 -10.88
N VAL A 6 -38.86 9.80 -11.20
CA VAL A 6 -37.74 9.33 -10.37
C VAL A 6 -36.70 10.44 -10.27
N SER A 7 -36.45 10.92 -9.05
CA SER A 7 -35.39 11.89 -8.81
C SER A 7 -34.03 11.20 -8.84
N PHE A 8 -33.12 11.69 -9.68
CA PHE A 8 -31.72 11.23 -9.77
C PHE A 8 -31.04 11.14 -8.40
N TYR A 9 -31.40 12.07 -7.49
CA TYR A 9 -30.95 12.06 -6.10
C TYR A 9 -31.24 10.75 -5.36
N ASN A 10 -32.43 10.17 -5.53
CA ASN A 10 -32.83 8.95 -4.83
C ASN A 10 -32.02 7.73 -5.29
N LEU A 11 -31.63 7.70 -6.57
CA LEU A 11 -30.81 6.65 -7.14
C LEU A 11 -29.36 6.74 -6.66
N ALA A 12 -28.76 7.93 -6.74
CA ALA A 12 -27.42 8.20 -6.22
C ALA A 12 -27.33 7.88 -4.73
N TRP A 13 -28.36 8.25 -3.96
CA TRP A 13 -28.44 7.95 -2.52
C TRP A 13 -28.44 6.44 -2.26
N ARG A 14 -29.22 5.67 -3.04
CA ARG A 14 -29.28 4.21 -2.92
C ARG A 14 -27.94 3.55 -3.24
N TRP A 15 -27.27 3.96 -4.32
CA TRP A 15 -25.97 3.41 -4.70
C TRP A 15 -24.87 3.77 -3.70
N HIS A 16 -24.80 5.04 -3.29
CA HIS A 16 -23.90 5.48 -2.23
C HIS A 16 -24.13 4.67 -0.94
N PHE A 17 -25.39 4.41 -0.61
CA PHE A 17 -25.75 3.60 0.54
C PHE A 17 -25.24 2.15 0.45
N TYR A 18 -25.49 1.45 -0.67
CA TYR A 18 -25.06 0.05 -0.83
C TYR A 18 -23.54 -0.09 -0.92
N ALA A 19 -22.89 0.75 -1.74
CA ALA A 19 -21.44 0.79 -1.83
C ALA A 19 -20.82 1.15 -0.48
N GLY A 20 -21.42 2.08 0.27
CA GLY A 20 -20.95 2.49 1.60
C GLY A 20 -20.96 1.34 2.60
N LEU A 21 -22.00 0.50 2.61
CA LEU A 21 -22.07 -0.65 3.50
C LEU A 21 -21.03 -1.73 3.15
N PHE A 22 -20.74 -1.92 1.85
CA PHE A 22 -19.70 -2.83 1.38
C PHE A 22 -18.30 -2.33 1.73
N VAL A 23 -18.02 -1.04 1.50
CA VAL A 23 -16.69 -0.42 1.66
C VAL A 23 -16.35 -0.12 3.12
N ALA A 24 -17.35 0.15 3.97
CA ALA A 24 -17.16 0.50 5.38
C ALA A 24 -16.21 -0.43 6.17
N PRO A 25 -16.33 -1.78 6.15
CA PRO A 25 -15.40 -2.65 6.87
C PRO A 25 -13.94 -2.48 6.40
N PHE A 26 -13.72 -2.33 5.08
CA PHE A 26 -12.39 -2.08 4.53
C PHE A 26 -11.85 -0.73 4.98
N MET A 27 -12.66 0.34 4.91
CA MET A 27 -12.23 1.68 5.34
C MET A 27 -11.91 1.76 6.83
N VAL A 28 -12.69 1.08 7.68
CA VAL A 28 -12.39 0.98 9.11
C VAL A 28 -11.08 0.24 9.32
N MET A 29 -10.89 -0.89 8.66
CA MET A 29 -9.65 -1.64 8.75
C MET A 29 -8.45 -0.79 8.29
N LEU A 30 -8.53 -0.18 7.09
CA LEU A 30 -7.46 0.62 6.51
C LEU A 30 -7.09 1.81 7.40
N ALA A 31 -8.07 2.49 7.98
CA ALA A 31 -7.81 3.59 8.90
C ALA A 31 -7.15 3.13 10.21
N LEU A 32 -7.53 1.96 10.75
CA LEU A 32 -6.92 1.41 11.96
C LEU A 32 -5.49 0.93 11.72
N THR A 33 -5.26 0.12 10.68
CA THR A 33 -3.93 -0.38 10.32
C THR A 33 -3.01 0.75 9.85
N GLY A 34 -3.55 1.71 9.09
CA GLY A 34 -2.84 2.92 8.69
C GLY A 34 -2.42 3.75 9.89
N THR A 35 -3.27 3.90 10.92
CA THR A 35 -2.91 4.59 12.17
C THR A 35 -1.79 3.86 12.93
N ILE A 36 -1.84 2.53 13.00
CA ILE A 36 -0.77 1.74 13.65
C ILE A 36 0.57 1.98 12.94
N TYR A 37 0.57 1.85 11.61
CA TYR A 37 1.77 2.01 10.80
C TYR A 37 2.32 3.44 10.80
N LEU A 38 1.43 4.43 10.79
CA LEU A 38 1.76 5.86 10.90
C LEU A 38 2.57 6.19 12.15
N PHE A 39 2.34 5.46 13.26
CA PHE A 39 3.06 5.65 14.53
C PHE A 39 4.25 4.70 14.71
N LYS A 40 4.71 4.03 13.65
CA LYS A 40 5.93 3.20 13.67
C LYS A 40 7.14 3.90 14.32
N PRO A 41 7.48 5.17 13.99
CA PRO A 41 8.64 5.83 14.59
C PRO A 41 8.57 5.98 16.12
N GLN A 42 7.37 5.97 16.70
CA GLN A 42 7.16 6.05 18.15
C GLN A 42 6.94 4.68 18.79
N LEU A 43 6.24 3.77 18.11
CA LEU A 43 5.93 2.43 18.64
C LEU A 43 7.16 1.52 18.65
N ASP A 44 8.00 1.57 17.61
CA ASP A 44 9.14 0.66 17.52
C ASP A 44 10.19 0.91 18.63
N PRO A 45 10.62 2.15 18.92
CA PRO A 45 11.51 2.41 20.05
C PRO A 45 10.89 2.06 21.41
N LEU A 46 9.56 2.20 21.55
CA LEU A 46 8.85 1.84 22.79
C LEU A 46 8.83 0.32 23.01
N MET A 47 8.65 -0.46 21.95
CA MET A 47 8.51 -1.92 22.02
C MET A 47 9.84 -2.66 21.94
N TYR A 48 10.80 -2.12 21.18
CA TYR A 48 12.05 -2.79 20.80
C TYR A 48 13.29 -1.94 21.12
N GLY A 49 13.19 -0.98 22.05
CA GLY A 49 14.28 -0.06 22.38
C GLY A 49 15.58 -0.75 22.79
N ASN A 50 15.51 -1.93 23.42
CA ASN A 50 16.67 -2.75 23.78
C ASN A 50 17.34 -3.44 22.57
N LEU A 51 16.62 -3.61 21.46
CA LEU A 51 17.15 -4.16 20.21
C LEU A 51 17.68 -3.05 19.30
N LEU A 52 17.01 -1.89 19.31
CA LEU A 52 17.27 -0.80 18.37
C LEU A 52 18.38 0.15 18.81
N ASN A 53 18.59 0.33 20.12
CA ASN A 53 19.51 1.32 20.66
C ASN A 53 20.73 0.66 21.28
N VAL A 54 21.89 1.27 21.04
CA VAL A 54 23.18 0.89 21.62
C VAL A 54 23.93 2.12 22.10
N PRO A 55 24.80 2.02 23.11
CA PRO A 55 25.71 3.11 23.45
C PRO A 55 26.66 3.39 22.28
N ALA A 56 26.89 4.67 21.98
CA ALA A 56 27.87 5.05 20.97
C ALA A 56 29.28 4.62 21.37
N GLY A 57 29.95 3.89 20.49
CA GLY A 57 31.34 3.45 20.64
C GLY A 57 32.32 4.24 19.75
N HIS A 58 33.61 3.99 19.94
CA HIS A 58 34.68 4.70 19.23
C HIS A 58 35.10 4.06 17.90
N HIS A 59 34.92 2.74 17.76
CA HIS A 59 35.36 1.99 16.58
C HIS A 59 34.28 0.97 16.18
N THR A 60 33.77 1.11 14.97
CA THR A 60 32.81 0.18 14.38
C THR A 60 33.54 -1.02 13.79
N LEU A 61 33.00 -2.21 14.03
CA LEU A 61 33.43 -3.43 13.35
C LEU A 61 33.06 -3.36 11.86
N SER A 62 33.78 -4.10 11.03
CA SER A 62 33.43 -4.20 9.61
C SER A 62 32.12 -4.97 9.40
N ALA A 63 31.40 -4.66 8.32
CA ALA A 63 30.18 -5.37 7.95
C ALA A 63 30.43 -6.89 7.79
N ASP A 64 31.62 -7.27 7.29
CA ASP A 64 32.05 -8.66 7.17
C ASP A 64 32.25 -9.33 8.55
N ASP A 65 32.79 -8.62 9.54
CA ASP A 65 32.92 -9.14 10.91
C ASP A 65 31.55 -9.37 11.55
N LEU A 66 30.63 -8.43 11.37
CA LEU A 66 29.25 -8.56 11.85
C LEU A 66 28.53 -9.72 11.17
N LEU A 67 28.65 -9.83 9.84
CA LEU A 67 28.07 -10.93 9.06
C LEU A 67 28.58 -12.28 9.55
N ARG A 68 29.90 -12.43 9.77
CA ARG A 68 30.49 -13.69 10.28
C ARG A 68 29.96 -14.07 11.65
N ARG A 69 29.74 -13.09 12.54
CA ARG A 69 29.17 -13.32 13.88
C ARG A 69 27.72 -13.79 13.79
N VAL A 70 26.91 -13.16 12.94
CA VAL A 70 25.53 -13.58 12.66
C VAL A 70 25.50 -14.99 12.08
N GLN A 71 26.34 -15.29 11.08
CA GLN A 71 26.42 -16.64 10.50
C GLN A 71 26.87 -17.70 11.51
N THR A 72 27.76 -17.35 12.44
CA THR A 72 28.20 -18.25 13.51
C THR A 72 27.05 -18.56 14.49
N ALA A 73 26.25 -17.55 14.84
CA ALA A 73 25.10 -17.73 15.72
C ALA A 73 23.91 -18.42 15.03
N TYR A 74 23.75 -18.21 13.73
CA TYR A 74 22.69 -18.78 12.89
C TYR A 74 23.29 -19.64 11.76
N PRO A 75 23.89 -20.81 12.07
CA PRO A 75 24.62 -21.60 11.07
C PRO A 75 23.73 -22.20 9.97
N GLN A 76 22.43 -22.30 10.21
CA GLN A 76 21.42 -22.74 9.23
C GLN A 76 20.62 -21.57 8.62
N GLY A 77 20.93 -20.33 9.04
CA GLY A 77 20.27 -19.13 8.58
C GLY A 77 20.90 -18.60 7.29
N GLN A 78 20.08 -18.36 6.27
CA GLN A 78 20.50 -17.68 5.06
C GLN A 78 20.28 -16.17 5.22
N VAL A 79 21.37 -15.40 5.29
CA VAL A 79 21.31 -13.93 5.32
C VAL A 79 20.90 -13.40 3.95
N THR A 80 19.84 -12.59 3.90
CA THR A 80 19.30 -12.01 2.68
C THR A 80 19.56 -10.50 2.58
N GLN A 81 19.67 -9.81 3.71
CA GLN A 81 19.82 -8.35 3.73
C GLN A 81 20.64 -7.91 4.94
N TYR A 82 21.38 -6.82 4.78
CA TYR A 82 22.11 -6.12 5.83
C TYR A 82 21.68 -4.65 5.85
N LEU A 83 21.39 -4.12 7.03
CA LEU A 83 21.03 -2.72 7.27
C LEU A 83 22.08 -2.17 8.25
N PRO A 84 22.99 -1.29 7.78
CA PRO A 84 23.93 -0.61 8.65
C PRO A 84 23.23 0.24 9.72
N ALA A 85 23.95 0.53 10.80
CA ALA A 85 23.47 1.44 11.83
C ALA A 85 23.20 2.83 11.24
N ILE A 86 21.98 3.35 11.44
CA ILE A 86 21.57 4.66 10.89
C ILE A 86 22.31 5.84 11.55
N ASN A 87 22.76 5.68 12.79
CA ASN A 87 23.58 6.63 13.52
C ASN A 87 24.35 5.93 14.66
N ALA A 88 25.17 6.69 15.39
CA ALA A 88 26.06 6.14 16.40
C ALA A 88 25.35 5.43 17.58
N GLU A 89 24.07 5.72 17.84
CA GLU A 89 23.30 5.16 18.96
C GLU A 89 22.37 4.02 18.54
N ARG A 90 22.49 3.55 17.29
CA ARG A 90 21.57 2.55 16.72
C ARG A 90 22.30 1.27 16.38
N SER A 91 21.61 0.14 16.57
CA SER A 91 22.12 -1.17 16.18
C SER A 91 22.12 -1.32 14.66
N ALA A 92 23.01 -2.20 14.17
CA ALA A 92 22.92 -2.74 12.83
C ALA A 92 21.91 -3.90 12.81
N GLN A 93 21.38 -4.22 11.64
CA GLN A 93 20.38 -5.28 11.50
C GLN A 93 20.69 -6.19 10.30
N PHE A 94 20.51 -7.49 10.49
CA PHE A 94 20.50 -8.48 9.42
C PHE A 94 19.12 -9.08 9.26
N VAL A 95 18.74 -9.38 8.02
CA VAL A 95 17.54 -10.16 7.71
C VAL A 95 18.00 -11.53 7.26
N LEU A 96 17.42 -12.58 7.85
CA LEU A 96 17.78 -13.95 7.51
C LEU A 96 16.56 -14.87 7.45
N HIS A 97 16.60 -15.85 6.56
CA HIS A 97 15.69 -16.98 6.56
C HIS A 97 16.29 -18.11 7.38
N ASN A 98 15.61 -18.53 8.45
CA ASN A 98 16.04 -19.63 9.31
C ASN A 98 14.85 -20.50 9.68
N GLN A 99 14.96 -21.81 9.39
CA GLN A 99 13.92 -22.81 9.72
C GLN A 99 12.50 -22.44 9.24
N GLY A 100 12.40 -21.80 8.07
CA GLY A 100 11.12 -21.38 7.48
C GLY A 100 10.59 -20.02 7.96
N ASN A 101 11.23 -19.42 8.97
CA ASN A 101 10.91 -18.08 9.45
C ASN A 101 11.86 -17.04 8.86
N GLU A 102 11.38 -15.81 8.72
CA GLU A 102 12.21 -14.66 8.35
C GLU A 102 12.43 -13.81 9.60
N LEU A 103 13.68 -13.57 9.97
CA LEU A 103 14.08 -12.94 11.22
C LEU A 103 14.87 -11.66 10.96
N ASN A 104 14.59 -10.64 11.76
CA ASN A 104 15.39 -9.45 11.94
C ASN A 104 16.32 -9.67 13.14
N VAL A 105 17.62 -9.81 12.90
CA VAL A 105 18.64 -9.97 13.94
C VAL A 105 19.35 -8.64 14.15
N PHE A 106 19.36 -8.14 15.38
CA PHE A 106 19.97 -6.88 15.76
C PHE A 106 21.33 -7.10 16.38
N VAL A 107 22.31 -6.32 15.96
CA VAL A 107 23.72 -6.48 16.33
C VAL A 107 24.30 -5.14 16.75
N ASP A 108 25.05 -5.12 17.85
CA ASP A 108 25.87 -3.98 18.25
C ASP A 108 27.01 -3.77 17.22
N PRO A 109 27.06 -2.63 16.51
CA PRO A 109 28.08 -2.38 15.49
C PRO A 109 29.50 -2.20 16.07
N TYR A 110 29.65 -1.98 17.38
CA TYR A 110 30.94 -1.74 18.03
C TYR A 110 31.52 -3.01 18.68
N HIS A 111 30.69 -3.80 19.36
CA HIS A 111 31.13 -5.02 20.06
C HIS A 111 30.85 -6.30 19.26
N GLY A 112 29.91 -6.24 18.33
CA GLY A 112 29.43 -7.40 17.57
C GLY A 112 28.57 -8.34 18.40
N ASP A 113 27.97 -7.85 19.49
CA ASP A 113 27.05 -8.59 20.33
C ASP A 113 25.69 -8.69 19.66
N ILE A 114 25.08 -9.88 19.66
CA ILE A 114 23.73 -10.09 19.15
C ILE A 114 22.75 -9.66 20.24
N LEU A 115 22.03 -8.58 19.97
CA LEU A 115 21.09 -7.95 20.92
C LEU A 115 19.78 -8.74 21.02
N GLY A 116 19.43 -9.46 19.96
CA GLY A 116 18.26 -10.32 19.89
C GLY A 116 17.70 -10.41 18.48
N GLU A 117 16.54 -11.07 18.37
CA GLU A 117 15.83 -11.27 17.12
C GLU A 117 14.36 -10.84 17.22
N GLN A 118 13.78 -10.52 16.07
CA GLN A 118 12.37 -10.19 15.91
C GLN A 118 11.85 -10.85 14.63
N ASP A 119 10.65 -11.42 14.66
CA ASP A 119 10.02 -11.94 13.46
C ASP A 119 9.77 -10.83 12.43
N ALA A 120 10.27 -11.00 11.21
CA ALA A 120 10.18 -9.99 10.16
C ALA A 120 8.76 -9.84 9.58
N LYS A 121 7.91 -10.87 9.68
CA LYS A 121 6.54 -10.92 9.11
C LYS A 121 5.45 -10.76 10.16
N TYR A 122 5.68 -11.21 11.39
CA TYR A 122 4.71 -11.29 12.47
C TYR A 122 4.98 -10.30 13.62
N ASN A 123 5.63 -9.18 13.34
CA ASN A 123 5.64 -8.02 14.25
C ASN A 123 4.48 -7.06 13.96
N LEU A 124 4.17 -6.16 14.91
CA LEU A 124 3.01 -5.26 14.82
C LEU A 124 2.98 -4.44 13.52
N GLN A 125 4.13 -3.92 13.10
CA GLN A 125 4.22 -3.07 11.91
C GLN A 125 4.08 -3.86 10.62
N ALA A 126 4.74 -5.02 10.53
CA ALA A 126 4.64 -5.92 9.39
C ALA A 126 3.21 -6.42 9.19
N ILE A 127 2.54 -6.83 10.27
CA ILE A 127 1.13 -7.26 10.24
C ILE A 127 0.22 -6.10 9.82
N ALA A 128 0.39 -4.91 10.42
CA ALA A 128 -0.41 -3.75 10.05
C ALA A 128 -0.26 -3.40 8.57
N ARG A 129 0.98 -3.37 8.04
CA ARG A 129 1.26 -3.13 6.62
C ARG A 129 0.65 -4.20 5.71
N ALA A 130 0.83 -5.48 6.04
CA ALA A 130 0.32 -6.59 5.24
C ALA A 130 -1.22 -6.64 5.23
N ILE A 131 -1.88 -6.35 6.35
CA ILE A 131 -3.35 -6.23 6.39
C ILE A 131 -3.81 -5.00 5.58
N HIS A 132 -3.11 -3.88 5.69
CA HIS A 132 -3.46 -2.63 5.00
C HIS A 132 -3.36 -2.76 3.47
N GLY A 133 -2.30 -3.38 2.96
CA GLY A 133 -2.08 -3.55 1.52
C GLY A 133 -2.82 -4.73 0.91
N GLU A 134 -2.83 -5.89 1.58
CA GLU A 134 -3.24 -7.15 0.95
C GLU A 134 -4.01 -8.11 1.87
N LEU A 135 -4.52 -7.64 3.02
CA LEU A 135 -5.30 -8.46 3.98
C LEU A 135 -4.57 -9.73 4.48
N MET A 136 -3.24 -9.82 4.30
CA MET A 136 -2.44 -11.03 4.55
C MET A 136 -2.89 -12.28 3.76
N ILE A 137 -3.58 -12.10 2.64
CA ILE A 137 -4.04 -13.19 1.76
C ILE A 137 -3.49 -13.04 0.33
N GLY A 138 -2.38 -12.29 0.19
CA GLY A 138 -1.67 -12.07 -1.06
C GLY A 138 -2.50 -11.37 -2.13
N THR A 139 -2.36 -11.81 -3.37
CA THR A 139 -2.97 -11.15 -4.54
C THR A 139 -4.48 -10.98 -4.41
N LEU A 140 -5.20 -11.94 -3.84
CA LEU A 140 -6.65 -11.80 -3.67
C LEU A 140 -6.99 -10.60 -2.78
N GLY A 141 -6.27 -10.42 -1.68
CA GLY A 141 -6.51 -9.33 -0.75
C GLY A 141 -6.13 -7.98 -1.34
N ASP A 142 -5.00 -7.90 -2.05
CA ASP A 142 -4.62 -6.71 -2.82
C ASP A 142 -5.73 -6.29 -3.81
N ARG A 143 -6.32 -7.23 -4.56
CA ARG A 143 -7.47 -6.95 -5.45
C ARG A 143 -8.71 -6.47 -4.69
N LEU A 144 -8.97 -7.01 -3.50
CA LEU A 144 -10.10 -6.58 -2.66
C LEU A 144 -9.89 -5.16 -2.12
N ILE A 145 -8.68 -4.83 -1.68
CA ILE A 145 -8.32 -3.48 -1.21
C ILE A 145 -8.38 -2.48 -2.36
N GLU A 146 -7.80 -2.79 -3.52
CA GLU A 146 -7.88 -1.96 -4.73
C GLU A 146 -9.34 -1.70 -5.14
N MET A 147 -10.17 -2.75 -5.13
CA MET A 147 -11.60 -2.61 -5.41
C MET A 147 -12.32 -1.73 -4.37
N ALA A 148 -12.01 -1.88 -3.08
CA ALA A 148 -12.57 -1.07 -2.02
C ALA A 148 -12.13 0.40 -2.13
N ALA A 149 -10.88 0.67 -2.49
CA ALA A 149 -10.35 2.01 -2.74
C ALA A 149 -11.04 2.66 -3.96
N GLY A 150 -11.17 1.93 -5.06
CA GLY A 150 -11.90 2.38 -6.25
C GLY A 150 -13.37 2.72 -5.93
N TRP A 151 -14.08 1.87 -5.19
CA TRP A 151 -15.42 2.19 -4.70
C TRP A 151 -15.44 3.35 -3.70
N GLY A 152 -14.38 3.52 -2.90
CA GLY A 152 -14.16 4.68 -2.05
C GLY A 152 -14.18 5.99 -2.85
N ILE A 153 -13.51 6.03 -4.01
CA ILE A 153 -13.50 7.21 -4.89
C ILE A 153 -14.93 7.51 -5.39
N VAL A 154 -15.66 6.47 -5.81
CA VAL A 154 -17.07 6.59 -6.21
C VAL A 154 -17.94 7.11 -5.06
N LEU A 155 -17.68 6.65 -3.82
CA LEU A 155 -18.38 7.11 -2.62
C LEU A 155 -18.09 8.56 -2.29
N VAL A 156 -16.85 9.03 -2.42
CA VAL A 156 -16.50 10.44 -2.23
C VAL A 156 -17.25 11.31 -3.23
N VAL A 157 -17.19 10.98 -4.53
CA VAL A 157 -17.85 11.76 -5.59
C VAL A 157 -19.37 11.77 -5.39
N SER A 158 -19.97 10.61 -5.15
CA SER A 158 -21.41 10.52 -4.90
C SER A 158 -21.83 11.18 -3.59
N GLY A 159 -20.99 11.15 -2.55
CA GLY A 159 -21.20 11.82 -1.27
C GLY A 159 -21.24 13.33 -1.42
N VAL A 160 -20.26 13.92 -2.12
CA VAL A 160 -20.24 15.36 -2.44
C VAL A 160 -21.48 15.76 -3.24
N TYR A 161 -21.87 14.96 -4.24
CA TYR A 161 -23.08 15.20 -5.01
C TYR A 161 -24.37 15.18 -4.16
N LEU A 162 -24.48 14.23 -3.22
CA LEU A 162 -25.62 14.10 -2.32
C LEU A 162 -25.66 15.22 -1.28
N TRP A 163 -24.50 15.66 -0.82
CA TRP A 163 -24.36 16.75 0.14
C TRP A 163 -24.61 18.13 -0.48
N TRP A 164 -24.34 18.29 -1.79
CA TRP A 164 -24.37 19.60 -2.46
C TRP A 164 -25.68 20.38 -2.21
N PRO A 165 -25.60 21.67 -1.82
CA PRO A 165 -26.76 22.51 -1.53
C PRO A 165 -27.73 22.60 -2.70
N ARG A 166 -29.03 22.47 -2.40
CA ARG A 166 -30.14 22.62 -3.38
C ARG A 166 -31.24 23.57 -2.88
N GLY A 167 -30.91 24.49 -1.97
CA GLY A 167 -31.83 25.42 -1.31
C GLY A 167 -31.14 26.34 -0.31
N LYS A 168 -31.89 27.18 0.42
CA LYS A 168 -31.33 28.24 1.29
C LYS A 168 -30.90 27.72 2.67
N GLY A 169 -29.61 27.96 3.00
CA GLY A 169 -29.05 27.90 4.36
C GLY A 169 -27.69 27.19 4.43
N GLY A 170 -26.60 27.95 4.56
CA GLY A 170 -25.22 27.42 4.58
C GLY A 170 -24.75 26.82 5.91
N ALA A 171 -25.35 27.20 7.06
CA ALA A 171 -24.81 26.84 8.37
C ALA A 171 -24.94 25.34 8.73
N GLY A 172 -26.07 24.69 8.39
CA GLY A 172 -26.29 23.26 8.67
C GLY A 172 -25.69 22.31 7.63
N ILE A 173 -25.08 22.88 6.60
CA ILE A 173 -24.33 22.18 5.54
C ILE A 173 -22.89 21.96 6.02
N LEU A 174 -22.41 23.01 6.66
CA LEU A 174 -21.05 23.22 7.04
C LEU A 174 -20.79 22.63 8.44
N TRP A 175 -21.59 22.97 9.46
CA TRP A 175 -21.32 22.58 10.86
C TRP A 175 -22.35 21.55 11.37
N PRO A 176 -21.94 20.56 12.19
CA PRO A 176 -22.89 19.58 12.71
C PRO A 176 -23.76 20.23 13.79
N ARG A 177 -25.07 19.94 13.79
CA ARG A 177 -25.96 20.42 14.86
C ARG A 177 -25.81 19.54 16.11
N LEU A 178 -24.80 19.85 16.93
CA LEU A 178 -24.44 19.10 18.13
C LEU A 178 -25.57 18.99 19.18
N ASN A 179 -26.50 19.96 19.18
CA ASN A 179 -27.68 19.92 20.06
C ASN A 179 -28.76 18.93 19.58
N SER A 180 -28.63 18.37 18.39
CA SER A 180 -29.55 17.35 17.88
C SER A 180 -29.25 15.98 18.51
N ARG A 181 -30.27 15.13 18.63
CA ARG A 181 -30.11 13.75 19.12
C ARG A 181 -30.54 12.72 18.08
N GLY A 182 -30.08 11.48 18.27
CA GLY A 182 -30.50 10.34 17.45
C GLY A 182 -30.11 10.48 15.99
N ARG A 183 -31.06 10.27 15.07
CA ARG A 183 -30.80 10.15 13.63
C ARG A 183 -30.19 11.41 13.00
N VAL A 184 -30.62 12.58 13.46
CA VAL A 184 -30.18 13.87 12.89
C VAL A 184 -28.71 14.10 13.19
N LEU A 185 -28.26 13.82 14.42
CA LEU A 185 -26.86 13.95 14.81
C LEU A 185 -25.95 13.06 13.96
N TRP A 186 -26.25 11.76 13.86
CA TRP A 186 -25.43 10.83 13.07
C TRP A 186 -25.36 11.21 11.60
N ARG A 187 -26.47 11.69 11.03
CA ARG A 187 -26.50 12.22 9.66
C ARG A 187 -25.59 13.42 9.51
N ASP A 188 -25.66 14.38 10.43
CA ASP A 188 -24.85 15.59 10.37
C ASP A 188 -23.35 15.27 10.58
N LEU A 189 -23.01 14.36 11.51
CA LEU A 189 -21.64 13.87 11.68
C LEU A 189 -21.10 13.23 10.40
N HIS A 190 -21.87 12.35 9.76
CA HIS A 190 -21.47 11.72 8.50
C HIS A 190 -21.30 12.74 7.37
N ALA A 191 -22.30 13.61 7.19
CA ALA A 191 -22.37 14.56 6.09
C ALA A 191 -21.29 15.64 6.19
N VAL A 192 -21.08 16.21 7.38
CA VAL A 192 -20.09 17.27 7.59
C VAL A 192 -18.67 16.73 7.55
N THR A 193 -18.41 15.58 8.20
CA THR A 193 -17.10 14.93 8.14
C THR A 193 -16.77 14.51 6.71
N GLY A 194 -17.75 13.92 6.00
CA GLY A 194 -17.60 13.56 4.60
C GLY A 194 -17.32 14.76 3.70
N PHE A 195 -17.94 15.92 3.93
CA PHE A 195 -17.66 17.13 3.17
C PHE A 195 -16.24 17.65 3.39
N TRP A 196 -15.86 17.90 4.65
CA TRP A 196 -14.53 18.42 4.97
C TRP A 196 -13.42 17.43 4.62
N GLY A 197 -13.72 16.14 4.75
CA GLY A 197 -12.79 15.05 4.45
C GLY A 197 -12.75 14.67 2.98
N ALA A 198 -13.68 15.12 2.14
CA ALA A 198 -13.81 14.63 0.76
C ALA A 198 -12.53 14.80 -0.05
N ALA A 199 -11.96 16.01 -0.04
CA ALA A 199 -10.74 16.30 -0.81
C ALA A 199 -9.53 15.52 -0.24
N LEU A 200 -9.39 15.50 1.09
CA LEU A 200 -8.30 14.78 1.74
C LEU A 200 -8.37 13.27 1.50
N LEU A 201 -9.56 12.68 1.66
CA LEU A 201 -9.81 11.27 1.39
C LEU A 201 -9.63 10.95 -0.09
N LEU A 202 -10.03 11.84 -0.99
CA LEU A 202 -9.80 11.65 -2.43
C LEU A 202 -8.31 11.59 -2.74
N VAL A 203 -7.50 12.49 -2.17
CA VAL A 203 -6.03 12.46 -2.32
C VAL A 203 -5.47 11.15 -1.77
N MET A 204 -5.90 10.71 -0.58
CA MET A 204 -5.43 9.45 0.01
C MET A 204 -5.80 8.22 -0.82
N LEU A 205 -7.01 8.18 -1.37
CA LEU A 205 -7.45 7.09 -2.23
C LEU A 205 -6.69 7.09 -3.55
N LEU A 206 -6.53 8.27 -4.19
CA LEU A 206 -5.82 8.37 -5.46
C LEU A 206 -4.34 8.07 -5.32
N SER A 207 -3.68 8.54 -4.25
CA SER A 207 -2.30 8.15 -3.98
C SER A 207 -2.22 6.65 -3.75
N GLY A 208 -3.02 6.09 -2.83
CA GLY A 208 -3.08 4.66 -2.52
C GLY A 208 -3.22 3.76 -3.76
N MET A 209 -4.04 4.17 -4.72
CA MET A 209 -4.24 3.44 -5.98
C MET A 209 -2.95 3.30 -6.80
N THR A 210 -2.03 4.26 -6.77
CA THR A 210 -0.82 4.27 -7.62
C THR A 210 0.17 3.14 -7.37
N TRP A 211 0.08 2.46 -6.22
CA TRP A 211 0.91 1.29 -5.88
C TRP A 211 0.10 0.01 -5.59
N THR A 212 -1.14 -0.04 -6.06
CA THR A 212 -1.94 -1.29 -6.02
C THR A 212 -1.45 -2.29 -7.07
N GLY A 213 -1.63 -3.58 -6.82
CA GLY A 213 -1.00 -4.61 -7.64
C GLY A 213 -1.49 -4.74 -9.09
N PHE A 214 -2.61 -4.13 -9.49
CA PHE A 214 -3.15 -4.19 -10.85
C PHE A 214 -3.28 -2.81 -11.43
N TRP A 215 -4.04 -1.93 -10.78
CA TRP A 215 -4.16 -0.55 -11.25
C TRP A 215 -2.84 0.20 -11.13
N GLY A 216 -2.18 0.12 -9.96
CA GLY A 216 -0.88 0.74 -9.73
C GLY A 216 0.20 0.20 -10.65
N LYS A 217 0.25 -1.13 -10.84
CA LYS A 217 1.15 -1.76 -11.82
C LYS A 217 0.92 -1.22 -13.24
N SER A 218 -0.33 -1.21 -13.71
CA SER A 218 -0.68 -0.72 -15.06
C SER A 218 -0.38 0.78 -15.20
N TYR A 219 -0.63 1.55 -14.15
CA TYR A 219 -0.33 2.97 -14.08
C TYR A 219 1.18 3.21 -14.21
N ALA A 220 2.00 2.48 -13.45
CA ALA A 220 3.45 2.62 -13.50
C ALA A 220 4.02 2.13 -14.85
N GLU A 221 3.55 1.02 -15.42
CA GLU A 221 3.97 0.55 -16.75
C GLU A 221 3.74 1.60 -17.85
N LEU A 222 2.63 2.36 -17.77
CA LEU A 222 2.30 3.38 -18.76
C LEU A 222 3.02 4.70 -18.53
N TRP A 223 3.18 5.12 -17.28
CA TRP A 223 3.50 6.52 -16.95
C TRP A 223 4.83 6.70 -16.21
N ASN A 224 5.36 5.64 -15.59
CA ASN A 224 6.56 5.70 -14.75
C ASN A 224 7.79 5.19 -15.52
N GLN A 225 8.20 5.97 -16.53
CA GLN A 225 9.34 5.65 -17.39
C GLN A 225 10.61 6.34 -16.92
N PHE A 226 11.72 5.60 -16.93
CA PHE A 226 13.06 6.09 -16.63
C PHE A 226 13.86 6.31 -17.93
N PRO A 227 14.87 7.20 -17.92
CA PRO A 227 15.82 7.33 -19.02
C PRO A 227 16.40 5.97 -19.47
N ALA A 228 16.21 5.61 -20.75
CA ALA A 228 16.69 4.33 -21.31
C ALA A 228 18.21 4.14 -21.14
N ALA A 229 18.98 5.22 -21.26
CA ALA A 229 20.44 5.26 -21.15
C ALA A 229 21.02 4.60 -19.88
N MET A 230 20.25 4.56 -18.79
CA MET A 230 20.69 3.93 -17.54
C MET A 230 20.71 2.39 -17.62
N TRP A 231 20.05 1.78 -18.61
CA TRP A 231 19.99 0.32 -18.81
C TRP A 231 20.52 -0.13 -20.18
N ASP A 232 21.05 0.78 -21.00
CA ASP A 232 21.45 0.47 -22.38
C ASP A 232 22.68 -0.44 -22.46
N ASN A 233 23.59 -0.36 -21.48
CA ASN A 233 24.85 -1.11 -21.46
C ASN A 233 24.95 -2.06 -20.26
N VAL A 234 23.79 -2.52 -19.76
CA VAL A 234 23.70 -3.36 -18.57
C VAL A 234 22.87 -4.59 -18.92
N PRO A 235 23.42 -5.80 -18.81
CA PRO A 235 22.65 -7.03 -18.93
C PRO A 235 21.51 -7.06 -17.93
N LYS A 236 20.30 -7.38 -18.40
CA LYS A 236 19.07 -7.39 -17.60
C LYS A 236 18.55 -8.81 -17.46
N SER A 237 18.01 -9.12 -16.30
CA SER A 237 17.21 -10.31 -16.08
C SER A 237 15.72 -10.04 -16.36
N ASP A 238 14.94 -11.10 -16.46
CA ASP A 238 13.47 -11.02 -16.51
C ASP A 238 12.86 -10.68 -15.13
N GLU A 239 13.67 -10.64 -14.07
CA GLU A 239 13.23 -10.21 -12.75
C GLU A 239 13.11 -8.68 -12.69
N GLN A 240 12.06 -8.22 -12.01
CA GLN A 240 11.83 -6.81 -11.75
C GLN A 240 12.15 -6.50 -10.29
N ALA A 241 12.53 -5.25 -10.00
CA ALA A 241 12.92 -4.84 -8.65
C ALA A 241 11.82 -5.03 -7.59
N ARG A 242 10.54 -5.18 -8.00
CA ARG A 242 9.45 -5.58 -7.10
C ARG A 242 9.70 -6.90 -6.35
N SER A 243 10.58 -7.78 -6.85
CA SER A 243 10.95 -9.02 -6.16
C SER A 243 11.67 -8.77 -4.83
N LEU A 244 12.22 -7.56 -4.66
CA LEU A 244 12.88 -7.10 -3.43
C LEU A 244 11.89 -6.56 -2.38
N ASN A 245 10.63 -6.33 -2.78
CA ASN A 245 9.57 -5.84 -1.90
C ASN A 245 8.66 -6.99 -1.47
N THR A 246 8.17 -6.91 -0.24
CA THR A 246 7.22 -7.87 0.33
C THR A 246 6.10 -7.12 1.04
N ALA A 247 5.03 -7.84 1.38
CA ALA A 247 3.93 -7.27 2.17
C ALA A 247 4.40 -6.71 3.53
N ALA A 248 5.49 -7.25 4.09
CA ALA A 248 6.04 -6.86 5.38
C ALA A 248 7.12 -5.78 5.28
N ARG A 249 7.78 -5.61 4.12
CA ARG A 249 8.93 -4.71 3.95
C ARG A 249 8.98 -4.10 2.55
N GLN A 250 9.15 -2.77 2.51
CA GLN A 250 9.57 -2.05 1.32
C GLN A 250 11.10 -1.92 1.34
N THR A 251 11.75 -2.38 0.29
CA THR A 251 13.21 -2.27 0.09
C THR A 251 13.53 -1.19 -0.93
N VAL A 252 12.91 -1.26 -2.11
CA VAL A 252 13.07 -0.25 -3.17
C VAL A 252 11.83 0.65 -3.24
N PRO A 253 11.98 1.93 -3.64
CA PRO A 253 10.84 2.82 -3.88
C PRO A 253 9.82 2.21 -4.86
N TRP A 254 8.55 2.58 -4.74
CA TRP A 254 7.48 2.06 -5.59
C TRP A 254 7.70 2.37 -7.07
N ALA A 255 8.29 3.52 -7.36
CA ALA A 255 8.68 3.93 -8.69
C ALA A 255 9.70 2.96 -9.32
N MET A 256 10.49 2.26 -8.51
CA MET A 256 11.49 1.31 -9.00
C MET A 256 10.93 -0.08 -9.26
N GLU A 257 9.74 -0.43 -8.76
CA GLU A 257 9.25 -1.82 -8.77
C GLU A 257 9.18 -2.48 -10.15
N ASN A 258 8.84 -1.71 -11.18
CA ASN A 258 8.69 -2.21 -12.54
C ASN A 258 9.99 -2.12 -13.37
N THR A 259 11.09 -1.70 -12.75
CA THR A 259 12.39 -1.66 -13.43
C THR A 259 13.04 -3.05 -13.45
N PRO A 260 13.74 -3.41 -14.54
CA PRO A 260 14.41 -4.70 -14.64
C PRO A 260 15.65 -4.74 -13.75
N MET A 261 15.90 -5.90 -13.13
CA MET A 261 17.08 -6.16 -12.32
C MET A 261 18.30 -6.45 -13.20
N PRO A 262 19.42 -5.72 -13.02
CA PRO A 262 20.69 -6.03 -13.67
C PRO A 262 21.22 -7.43 -13.34
N MET A 263 22.13 -7.94 -14.17
CA MET A 263 22.83 -9.21 -13.96
C MET A 263 24.32 -8.99 -13.74
N SER A 264 24.91 -9.74 -12.80
CA SER A 264 26.37 -9.77 -12.60
C SER A 264 27.09 -10.71 -13.57
N GLY A 265 28.36 -10.39 -13.85
CA GLY A 265 29.33 -11.26 -14.54
C GLY A 265 29.70 -10.86 -15.98
N ASP A 266 30.95 -11.14 -16.37
CA ASP A 266 31.55 -10.75 -17.66
C ASP A 266 30.91 -11.41 -18.89
N HIS A 267 30.10 -12.44 -18.70
CA HIS A 267 29.34 -13.11 -19.77
C HIS A 267 27.84 -12.82 -19.69
N ALA A 268 27.39 -11.89 -18.84
CA ALA A 268 25.97 -11.59 -18.69
C ALA A 268 25.33 -11.09 -20.01
N GLU A 269 26.08 -10.42 -20.87
CA GLU A 269 25.65 -10.03 -22.23
C GLU A 269 25.34 -11.25 -23.13
N HIS A 270 26.08 -12.35 -22.97
CA HIS A 270 25.87 -13.60 -23.73
C HIS A 270 24.87 -14.56 -23.06
N MET A 271 24.63 -14.40 -21.75
CA MET A 271 23.67 -15.20 -20.98
C MET A 271 22.25 -14.62 -21.01
N ALA A 272 22.07 -13.34 -21.34
CA ALA A 272 20.77 -12.72 -21.52
C ALA A 272 19.87 -13.44 -22.56
N HIS A 273 20.48 -14.24 -23.46
CA HIS A 273 19.75 -15.05 -24.45
C HIS A 273 19.52 -16.52 -24.04
N ASN A 274 20.21 -17.04 -23.01
CA ASN A 274 20.11 -18.43 -22.55
C ASN A 274 19.54 -18.60 -21.13
N GLY A 275 19.09 -17.51 -20.50
CA GLY A 275 18.50 -17.51 -19.17
C GLY A 275 19.54 -17.28 -18.06
N ALA A 276 19.08 -16.64 -16.97
CA ALA A 276 19.89 -16.39 -15.78
C ALA A 276 20.36 -17.71 -15.12
N SER A 277 21.59 -17.73 -14.60
CA SER A 277 22.12 -18.91 -13.92
C SER A 277 21.42 -19.10 -12.58
N SER A 278 20.88 -20.30 -12.33
CA SER A 278 20.31 -20.70 -11.04
C SER A 278 21.36 -21.18 -10.03
N ALA A 279 22.65 -21.14 -10.38
CA ALA A 279 23.72 -21.49 -9.44
C ALA A 279 23.72 -20.51 -8.26
N PRO A 280 24.09 -20.93 -7.03
CA PRO A 280 24.17 -20.05 -5.89
C PRO A 280 25.13 -18.87 -6.13
N ALA A 281 24.83 -17.72 -5.52
CA ALA A 281 25.73 -16.57 -5.52
C ALA A 281 27.09 -16.94 -4.89
N ALA A 282 28.16 -16.36 -5.44
CA ALA A 282 29.51 -16.48 -4.91
C ALA A 282 30.21 -15.12 -5.06
N PRO A 283 29.86 -14.13 -4.22
CA PRO A 283 30.40 -12.79 -4.33
C PRO A 283 31.94 -12.77 -4.30
N GLY A 284 32.54 -12.04 -5.24
CA GLY A 284 33.98 -11.77 -5.29
C GLY A 284 34.42 -10.56 -4.45
N ILE A 285 33.45 -9.76 -3.99
CA ILE A 285 33.66 -8.59 -3.13
C ILE A 285 33.09 -8.82 -1.74
N SER A 286 33.67 -8.14 -0.74
CA SER A 286 33.23 -8.22 0.65
C SER A 286 31.98 -7.37 0.90
N LEU A 287 31.24 -7.65 1.98
CA LEU A 287 30.07 -6.85 2.34
C LEU A 287 30.47 -5.43 2.73
N GLN A 288 31.62 -5.26 3.40
CA GLN A 288 32.17 -3.95 3.71
C GLN A 288 32.45 -3.14 2.44
N ALA A 289 33.00 -3.74 1.39
CA ALA A 289 33.24 -3.04 0.13
C ALA A 289 31.94 -2.51 -0.49
N VAL A 290 30.83 -3.24 -0.38
CA VAL A 290 29.51 -2.77 -0.85
C VAL A 290 28.98 -1.63 0.04
N GLN A 291 29.21 -1.69 1.35
CA GLN A 291 28.89 -0.58 2.25
C GLN A 291 29.71 0.67 1.91
N ASP A 292 31.01 0.52 1.63
CA ASP A 292 31.89 1.61 1.24
C ASP A 292 31.43 2.26 -0.08
N ILE A 293 30.94 1.46 -1.04
CA ILE A 293 30.33 1.98 -2.28
C ILE A 293 29.10 2.84 -1.97
N ALA A 294 28.23 2.42 -1.03
CA ALA A 294 27.07 3.21 -0.62
C ALA A 294 27.48 4.54 0.02
N GLU A 295 28.49 4.52 0.90
CA GLU A 295 29.02 5.71 1.59
C GLU A 295 29.70 6.68 0.61
N GLN A 296 30.55 6.17 -0.29
CA GLN A 296 31.20 6.96 -1.34
C GLN A 296 30.19 7.54 -2.33
N GLY A 297 29.15 6.76 -2.65
CA GLY A 297 27.99 7.18 -3.43
C GLY A 297 27.04 8.13 -2.70
N ARG A 298 27.34 8.50 -1.44
CA ARG A 298 26.54 9.41 -0.60
C ARG A 298 25.07 8.97 -0.53
N VAL A 299 24.83 7.68 -0.35
CA VAL A 299 23.50 7.16 -0.05
C VAL A 299 23.13 7.57 1.38
N GLU A 300 21.93 8.11 1.56
CA GLU A 300 21.47 8.58 2.87
C GLU A 300 21.34 7.42 3.87
N PRO A 301 21.74 7.61 5.16
CA PRO A 301 21.62 6.58 6.18
C PRO A 301 20.20 6.03 6.31
N GLY A 302 20.08 4.74 6.63
CA GLY A 302 18.81 4.01 6.61
C GLY A 302 18.59 3.18 5.35
N TYR A 303 19.58 3.14 4.45
CA TYR A 303 19.63 2.19 3.35
C TYR A 303 19.80 0.75 3.85
N SER A 304 19.52 -0.18 2.94
CA SER A 304 19.73 -1.60 3.11
C SER A 304 20.55 -2.15 1.94
N ILE A 305 21.32 -3.21 2.20
CA ILE A 305 22.09 -3.96 1.22
C ILE A 305 21.47 -5.34 1.11
N THR A 306 20.77 -5.61 0.01
CA THR A 306 20.26 -6.95 -0.31
C THR A 306 21.36 -7.76 -0.98
N LEU A 307 21.60 -8.97 -0.47
CA LEU A 307 22.63 -9.88 -0.97
C LEU A 307 22.12 -10.63 -2.23
N PRO A 308 23.01 -10.91 -3.21
CA PRO A 308 22.66 -11.77 -4.32
C PRO A 308 22.40 -13.21 -3.84
N THR A 309 21.42 -13.88 -4.43
CA THR A 309 21.08 -15.28 -4.14
C THR A 309 21.60 -16.24 -5.20
N SER A 310 21.79 -15.75 -6.43
CA SER A 310 22.28 -16.53 -7.58
C SER A 310 23.58 -15.96 -8.15
N ALA A 311 24.28 -16.75 -8.96
CA ALA A 311 25.51 -16.37 -9.64
C ALA A 311 25.33 -15.18 -10.60
N SER A 312 24.13 -14.97 -11.16
CA SER A 312 23.82 -13.78 -11.95
C SER A 312 23.19 -12.64 -11.15
N GLY A 313 22.89 -12.85 -9.86
CA GLY A 313 22.29 -11.83 -9.00
C GLY A 313 23.22 -10.65 -8.76
N VAL A 314 22.70 -9.56 -8.20
CA VAL A 314 23.47 -8.35 -7.87
C VAL A 314 23.29 -8.01 -6.40
N PHE A 315 24.25 -7.30 -5.82
CA PHE A 315 23.95 -6.57 -4.58
C PHE A 315 23.02 -5.41 -4.92
N THR A 316 22.02 -5.17 -4.08
CA THR A 316 21.16 -4.00 -4.23
C THR A 316 21.23 -3.14 -2.98
N ILE A 317 21.75 -1.92 -3.13
CA ILE A 317 21.74 -0.90 -2.09
C ILE A 317 20.51 -0.03 -2.35
N ALA A 318 19.56 0.01 -1.41
CA ALA A 318 18.36 0.80 -1.57
C ALA A 318 17.96 1.52 -0.29
N VAL A 319 17.55 2.79 -0.44
CA VAL A 319 16.90 3.59 0.59
C VAL A 319 15.56 4.09 0.08
N PHE A 320 14.52 3.81 0.86
CA PHE A 320 13.17 4.36 0.70
C PHE A 320 13.00 5.41 1.80
N ALA A 321 13.42 6.63 1.50
CA ALA A 321 13.61 7.68 2.48
C ALA A 321 12.29 8.37 2.84
N ASP A 322 12.21 8.98 4.03
CA ASP A 322 11.04 9.76 4.43
C ASP A 322 10.83 11.02 3.55
N ASP A 323 11.92 11.50 2.93
CA ASP A 323 11.90 12.49 1.85
C ASP A 323 12.35 11.81 0.55
N PRO A 324 11.48 11.65 -0.45
CA PRO A 324 11.79 10.86 -1.63
C PRO A 324 12.88 11.48 -2.51
N ARG A 325 13.26 12.75 -2.25
CA ARG A 325 14.43 13.37 -2.90
C ARG A 325 15.75 12.71 -2.52
N ASN A 326 15.75 11.97 -1.43
CA ASN A 326 16.88 11.23 -0.90
C ASN A 326 16.85 9.75 -1.29
N ASP A 327 15.85 9.32 -2.06
CA ASP A 327 15.77 7.94 -2.56
C ASP A 327 17.01 7.60 -3.41
N ALA A 328 17.52 6.40 -3.19
CA ALA A 328 18.59 5.83 -3.98
C ALA A 328 18.38 4.33 -4.16
N THR A 329 18.63 3.83 -5.37
CA THR A 329 18.66 2.41 -5.69
C THR A 329 19.86 2.13 -6.56
N LEU A 330 20.87 1.48 -5.99
CA LEU A 330 22.09 1.09 -6.68
C LEU A 330 22.13 -0.43 -6.82
N HIS A 331 22.47 -0.91 -8.01
CA HIS A 331 22.77 -2.32 -8.25
C HIS A 331 24.26 -2.47 -8.49
N VAL A 332 24.90 -3.33 -7.71
CA VAL A 332 26.37 -3.53 -7.73
C VAL A 332 26.67 -4.96 -8.17
N ASP A 333 27.57 -5.07 -9.15
CA ASP A 333 28.07 -6.35 -9.63
C ASP A 333 28.79 -7.11 -8.51
N GLN A 334 28.37 -8.35 -8.27
CA GLN A 334 28.83 -9.13 -7.12
C GLN A 334 30.29 -9.58 -7.21
N TYR A 335 30.94 -9.45 -8.38
CA TYR A 335 32.30 -9.94 -8.63
C TYR A 335 33.33 -8.81 -8.67
N SER A 336 33.01 -7.74 -9.37
CA SER A 336 33.89 -6.60 -9.65
C SER A 336 33.67 -5.40 -8.73
N GLY A 337 32.50 -5.30 -8.08
CA GLY A 337 32.10 -4.11 -7.34
C GLY A 337 31.69 -2.92 -8.23
N LYS A 338 31.57 -3.13 -9.55
CA LYS A 338 31.10 -2.09 -10.46
C LYS A 338 29.63 -1.77 -10.17
N VAL A 339 29.30 -0.49 -10.03
CA VAL A 339 27.91 -0.02 -9.99
C VAL A 339 27.32 -0.17 -11.39
N LEU A 340 26.36 -1.09 -11.53
CA LEU A 340 25.67 -1.39 -12.78
C LEU A 340 24.54 -0.40 -13.04
N ALA A 341 23.85 0.04 -11.99
CA ALA A 341 22.83 1.09 -12.06
C ALA A 341 22.87 1.92 -10.78
N ASP A 342 22.68 3.23 -10.91
CA ASP A 342 22.48 4.17 -9.81
C ASP A 342 21.28 5.05 -10.15
N VAL A 343 20.14 4.77 -9.51
CA VAL A 343 18.90 5.50 -9.74
C VAL A 343 18.58 6.34 -8.52
N ARG A 344 18.31 7.63 -8.79
CA ARG A 344 18.13 8.69 -7.81
C ARG A 344 16.95 9.56 -8.19
N TRP A 345 16.55 10.47 -7.31
CA TRP A 345 15.49 11.43 -7.55
C TRP A 345 15.64 12.27 -8.84
N GLU A 346 16.86 12.67 -9.22
CA GLU A 346 17.08 13.42 -10.47
C GLU A 346 16.71 12.62 -11.72
N HIS A 347 16.78 11.29 -11.64
CA HIS A 347 16.44 10.37 -12.71
C HIS A 347 14.93 10.07 -12.78
N TYR A 348 14.17 10.44 -11.75
CA TYR A 348 12.73 10.23 -11.69
C TYR A 348 12.01 11.19 -12.65
N GLY A 349 11.18 10.64 -13.53
CA GLY A 349 10.24 11.42 -14.33
C GLY A 349 9.19 12.13 -13.46
N ASN A 350 8.45 13.08 -14.03
CA ASN A 350 7.44 13.85 -13.27
C ASN A 350 6.39 12.96 -12.60
N VAL A 351 6.02 11.86 -13.26
CA VAL A 351 5.07 10.88 -12.73
C VAL A 351 5.67 10.15 -11.53
N ALA A 352 6.87 9.58 -11.69
CA ALA A 352 7.62 8.92 -10.63
C ALA A 352 7.73 9.81 -9.38
N ARG A 353 8.12 11.08 -9.58
CA ARG A 353 8.21 12.08 -8.51
C ARG A 353 6.88 12.34 -7.82
N ALA A 354 5.81 12.50 -8.60
CA ALA A 354 4.47 12.73 -8.05
C ALA A 354 3.95 11.51 -7.28
N THR A 355 4.23 10.30 -7.77
CA THR A 355 3.89 9.04 -7.11
C THR A 355 4.62 8.92 -5.79
N GLU A 356 5.94 9.07 -5.76
CA GLU A 356 6.72 8.93 -4.52
C GLU A 356 6.39 10.01 -3.49
N MET A 357 6.21 11.27 -3.93
CA MET A 357 5.69 12.31 -3.03
C MET A 357 4.30 11.94 -2.50
N GLY A 358 3.43 11.39 -3.35
CA GLY A 358 2.11 10.91 -2.96
C GLY A 358 2.17 9.78 -1.93
N VAL A 359 3.10 8.84 -2.09
CA VAL A 359 3.35 7.73 -1.14
C VAL A 359 3.80 8.30 0.20
N MET A 360 4.81 9.18 0.23
CA MET A 360 5.34 9.72 1.49
C MET A 360 4.35 10.62 2.23
N LEU A 361 3.52 11.35 1.48
CA LEU A 361 2.39 12.08 2.05
C LEU A 361 1.34 11.13 2.62
N HIS A 362 1.02 10.04 1.91
CA HIS A 362 0.06 9.02 2.36
C HIS A 362 0.54 8.28 3.61
N GLU A 363 1.81 7.85 3.66
CA GLU A 363 2.38 7.16 4.82
C GLU A 363 2.66 8.10 6.01
N GLY A 364 2.48 9.42 5.85
CA GLY A 364 2.68 10.39 6.92
C GLY A 364 4.14 10.68 7.25
N LYS A 365 5.07 10.31 6.36
CA LYS A 365 6.53 10.40 6.56
C LYS A 365 7.12 11.76 6.19
N MET A 366 6.67 12.32 5.07
CA MET A 366 7.16 13.61 4.58
C MET A 366 6.82 14.74 5.56
N PHE A 367 7.69 15.73 5.78
CA PHE A 367 7.45 16.86 6.72
C PHE A 367 7.25 16.47 8.21
N GLY A 368 7.60 15.24 8.61
CA GLY A 368 7.60 14.80 10.00
C GLY A 368 6.22 14.89 10.66
N VAL A 369 6.19 15.35 11.92
CA VAL A 369 4.98 15.32 12.78
C VAL A 369 3.79 16.06 12.17
N LEU A 370 4.00 17.10 11.36
CA LEU A 370 2.88 17.83 10.75
C LEU A 370 2.07 16.91 9.82
N ASN A 371 2.74 16.21 8.90
CA ASN A 371 2.07 15.28 8.00
C ASN A 371 1.51 14.08 8.78
N GLN A 372 2.23 13.61 9.79
CA GLN A 372 1.75 12.56 10.68
C GLN A 372 0.39 12.91 11.31
N LEU A 373 0.24 14.14 11.82
CA LEU A 373 -1.02 14.62 12.41
C LEU A 373 -2.13 14.82 11.36
N ILE A 374 -1.79 15.25 10.14
CA ILE A 374 -2.75 15.39 9.04
C ILE A 374 -3.30 14.01 8.65
N VAL A 375 -2.43 13.01 8.45
CA VAL A 375 -2.85 11.64 8.11
C VAL A 375 -3.66 11.02 9.24
N LEU A 376 -3.27 11.24 10.51
CA LEU A 376 -4.07 10.82 11.66
C LEU A 376 -5.48 11.41 11.63
N LEU A 377 -5.60 12.72 11.38
CA LEU A 377 -6.90 13.38 11.27
C LEU A 377 -7.74 12.74 10.15
N ILE A 378 -7.14 12.44 9.00
CA ILE A 378 -7.84 11.76 7.91
C ILE A 378 -8.32 10.37 8.34
N CYS A 379 -7.49 9.56 9.00
CA CYS A 379 -7.89 8.27 9.56
C CYS A 379 -9.09 8.40 10.52
N LEU A 380 -9.08 9.38 11.42
CA LEU A 380 -10.18 9.64 12.35
C LEU A 380 -11.47 10.07 11.62
N MET A 381 -11.34 10.88 10.56
CA MET A 381 -12.48 11.28 9.72
C MET A 381 -13.07 10.11 8.94
N ILE A 382 -12.24 9.19 8.44
CA ILE A 382 -12.66 7.95 7.79
C ILE A 382 -13.43 7.08 8.79
N LEU A 383 -12.88 6.86 9.98
CA LEU A 383 -13.52 6.08 11.04
C LEU A 383 -14.88 6.66 11.43
N LEU A 384 -14.93 7.98 11.68
CA LEU A 384 -16.18 8.67 12.01
C LEU A 384 -17.20 8.54 10.86
N SER A 385 -16.78 8.72 9.61
CA SER A 385 -17.66 8.62 8.45
C SER A 385 -18.19 7.19 8.24
N ALA A 386 -17.35 6.17 8.35
CA ALA A 386 -17.74 4.77 8.21
C ALA A 386 -18.68 4.34 9.35
N VAL A 387 -18.32 4.61 10.60
CA VAL A 387 -19.15 4.28 11.77
C VAL A 387 -20.48 5.01 11.72
N SER A 388 -20.49 6.32 11.46
CA SER A 388 -21.73 7.09 11.33
C SER A 388 -22.62 6.58 10.19
N GLY A 389 -22.04 6.19 9.05
CA GLY A 389 -22.76 5.58 7.93
C GLY A 389 -23.46 4.28 8.32
N VAL A 390 -22.74 3.37 9.00
CA VAL A 390 -23.29 2.10 9.51
C VAL A 390 -24.36 2.34 10.57
N VAL A 391 -24.18 3.30 11.47
CA VAL A 391 -25.19 3.66 12.49
C VAL A 391 -26.46 4.21 11.84
N ILE A 392 -26.34 5.06 10.80
CA ILE A 392 -27.49 5.56 10.04
C ILE A 392 -28.24 4.40 9.39
N TRP A 393 -27.53 3.43 8.81
CA TRP A 393 -28.13 2.22 8.26
C TRP A 393 -28.88 1.44 9.33
N TRP A 394 -28.24 1.15 10.47
CA TRP A 394 -28.81 0.38 11.55
C TRP A 394 -30.13 1.00 12.07
N LYS A 395 -30.20 2.33 12.09
CA LYS A 395 -31.40 3.10 12.46
C LYS A 395 -32.47 3.22 11.36
N ARG A 396 -32.20 2.77 10.13
CA ARG A 396 -33.11 2.81 8.97
C ARG A 396 -33.62 1.44 8.54
N ARG A 397 -32.93 0.36 8.89
CA ARG A 397 -33.33 -0.99 8.48
C ARG A 397 -34.73 -1.35 9.04
N PRO A 398 -35.56 -2.08 8.28
CA PRO A 398 -36.80 -2.64 8.81
C PRO A 398 -36.51 -3.63 9.96
N GLN A 399 -37.34 -3.64 11.01
CA GLN A 399 -37.19 -4.65 12.08
C GLN A 399 -37.32 -6.06 11.49
N GLY A 400 -36.38 -6.95 11.82
CA GLY A 400 -36.37 -8.34 11.35
C GLY A 400 -35.87 -8.58 9.92
N LYS A 401 -35.38 -7.55 9.19
CA LYS A 401 -34.80 -7.72 7.84
C LYS A 401 -33.43 -7.07 7.72
N VAL A 402 -32.46 -7.78 7.13
CA VAL A 402 -31.18 -7.22 6.68
C VAL A 402 -31.42 -6.67 5.27
N GLY A 403 -31.64 -5.36 5.15
CA GLY A 403 -31.87 -4.74 3.84
C GLY A 403 -32.25 -3.27 3.89
N VAL A 404 -32.10 -2.59 2.75
CA VAL A 404 -32.57 -1.21 2.52
C VAL A 404 -34.09 -1.25 2.35
N PRO A 405 -34.85 -0.24 2.81
CA PRO A 405 -36.28 -0.14 2.54
C PRO A 405 -36.58 -0.35 1.04
N PRO A 406 -37.59 -1.16 0.68
CA PRO A 406 -37.88 -1.47 -0.72
C PRO A 406 -38.20 -0.19 -1.50
N LEU A 407 -37.74 -0.12 -2.76
CA LEU A 407 -38.13 0.95 -3.67
C LEU A 407 -39.64 0.89 -3.89
N ARG A 408 -40.29 2.05 -3.85
CA ARG A 408 -41.73 2.14 -4.14
C ARG A 408 -42.04 1.92 -5.62
N HIS A 409 -41.08 2.09 -6.55
CA HIS A 409 -41.30 1.96 -8.01
C HIS A 409 -40.05 1.48 -8.78
N GLY A 410 -40.28 0.89 -9.96
CA GLY A 410 -39.23 0.52 -10.92
C GLY A 410 -38.49 1.76 -11.46
N LEU A 411 -37.17 1.71 -11.47
CA LEU A 411 -36.33 2.80 -11.94
C LEU A 411 -36.19 2.71 -13.47
N PRO A 412 -36.38 3.80 -14.24
CA PRO A 412 -36.02 3.81 -15.65
C PRO A 412 -34.50 3.68 -15.81
N THR A 413 -34.05 3.04 -16.90
CA THR A 413 -32.63 2.90 -17.24
C THR A 413 -32.00 4.28 -17.44
N TRP A 414 -31.20 4.72 -16.47
CA TRP A 414 -30.54 6.02 -16.46
C TRP A 414 -29.35 6.03 -17.42
N LYS A 415 -29.55 6.50 -18.66
CA LYS A 415 -28.50 6.51 -19.70
C LYS A 415 -27.22 7.24 -19.26
N THR A 416 -27.34 8.40 -18.60
CA THR A 416 -26.16 9.16 -18.09
C THR A 416 -25.45 8.45 -16.94
N GLY A 417 -26.18 7.66 -16.14
CA GLY A 417 -25.59 6.89 -15.05
C GLY A 417 -24.88 5.67 -15.50
N VAL A 418 -25.48 4.97 -16.46
CA VAL A 418 -24.81 3.90 -17.17
C VAL A 418 -23.53 4.45 -17.80
N LEU A 419 -23.56 5.64 -18.42
CA LEU A 419 -22.35 6.29 -18.94
C LEU A 419 -21.31 6.59 -17.85
N ILE A 420 -21.70 7.21 -16.72
CA ILE A 420 -20.77 7.48 -15.60
C ILE A 420 -20.18 6.18 -15.05
N MET A 421 -21.01 5.16 -14.85
CA MET A 421 -20.57 3.85 -14.36
C MET A 421 -19.67 3.14 -15.36
N LEU A 422 -19.91 3.29 -16.67
CA LEU A 422 -19.02 2.79 -17.72
C LEU A 422 -17.67 3.51 -17.72
N VAL A 423 -17.67 4.84 -17.60
CA VAL A 423 -16.42 5.62 -17.47
C VAL A 423 -15.65 5.19 -16.23
N LEU A 424 -16.32 5.05 -15.08
CA LEU A 424 -15.70 4.56 -13.85
C LEU A 424 -15.22 3.11 -13.97
N ALA A 425 -15.95 2.25 -14.69
CA ALA A 425 -15.55 0.87 -14.95
C ALA A 425 -14.30 0.77 -15.83
N VAL A 426 -14.12 1.72 -16.77
CA VAL A 426 -12.90 1.82 -17.59
C VAL A 426 -11.74 2.37 -16.77
N LEU A 427 -11.98 3.43 -15.99
CA LEU A 427 -10.95 4.05 -15.15
C LEU A 427 -10.51 3.15 -13.98
N PHE A 428 -11.43 2.35 -13.44
CA PHE A 428 -11.21 1.43 -12.32
C PHE A 428 -11.73 0.02 -12.70
N PRO A 429 -10.92 -0.79 -13.40
CA PRO A 429 -11.36 -2.07 -13.96
C PRO A 429 -11.93 -3.04 -12.93
N LEU A 430 -11.41 -3.09 -11.70
CA LEU A 430 -11.96 -3.95 -10.65
C LEU A 430 -13.33 -3.49 -10.16
N VAL A 431 -13.58 -2.17 -10.09
CA VAL A 431 -14.93 -1.63 -9.83
C VAL A 431 -15.86 -2.05 -10.96
N GLY A 432 -15.42 -1.92 -12.22
CA GLY A 432 -16.15 -2.37 -13.40
C GLY A 432 -16.50 -3.86 -13.37
N ALA A 433 -15.52 -4.71 -13.11
CA ALA A 433 -15.69 -6.15 -13.01
C ALA A 433 -16.67 -6.52 -11.89
N SER A 434 -16.59 -5.85 -10.72
CA SER A 434 -17.51 -6.09 -9.61
C SER A 434 -18.97 -5.78 -9.97
N LEU A 435 -19.20 -4.74 -10.78
CA LEU A 435 -20.54 -4.40 -11.27
C LEU A 435 -21.10 -5.45 -12.22
N VAL A 436 -20.26 -5.98 -13.11
CA VAL A 436 -20.64 -7.09 -14.02
C VAL A 436 -21.00 -8.33 -13.21
N VAL A 437 -20.18 -8.70 -12.22
CA VAL A 437 -20.45 -9.83 -11.33
C VAL A 437 -21.77 -9.64 -10.58
N MET A 438 -22.01 -8.46 -10.00
CA MET A 438 -23.27 -8.15 -9.33
C MET A 438 -24.47 -8.26 -10.28
N TRP A 439 -24.35 -7.76 -11.50
CA TRP A 439 -25.41 -7.84 -12.53
C TRP A 439 -25.71 -9.29 -12.93
N VAL A 440 -24.67 -10.10 -13.15
CA VAL A 440 -24.79 -11.53 -13.43
C VAL A 440 -25.47 -12.26 -12.27
N LEU A 441 -25.02 -12.05 -11.04
CA LEU A 441 -25.59 -12.66 -9.85
C LEU A 441 -27.05 -12.27 -9.67
N ASP A 442 -27.40 -11.00 -9.84
CA ASP A 442 -28.79 -10.53 -9.77
C ASP A 442 -29.66 -11.24 -10.82
N ARG A 443 -29.19 -11.35 -12.06
CA ARG A 443 -29.90 -12.03 -13.15
C ARG A 443 -30.14 -13.52 -12.85
N PHE A 444 -29.14 -14.22 -12.30
CA PHE A 444 -29.24 -15.65 -12.02
C PHE A 444 -29.96 -15.98 -10.70
N LEU A 445 -29.76 -15.19 -9.64
CA LEU A 445 -30.44 -15.36 -8.35
C LEU A 445 -31.91 -14.98 -8.45
N LEU A 446 -32.26 -13.87 -9.09
CA LEU A 446 -33.66 -13.51 -9.33
C LEU A 446 -34.35 -14.52 -10.25
N ALA A 447 -33.66 -15.04 -11.28
CA ALA A 447 -34.22 -16.08 -12.13
C ALA A 447 -34.46 -17.41 -11.39
N ARG A 448 -33.61 -17.76 -10.40
CA ARG A 448 -33.84 -18.94 -9.54
C ARG A 448 -34.99 -18.74 -8.57
N VAL A 449 -35.04 -17.58 -7.91
CA VAL A 449 -36.12 -17.26 -6.97
C VAL A 449 -37.47 -17.17 -7.71
N SER A 450 -37.52 -16.54 -8.89
CA SER A 450 -38.74 -16.46 -9.68
C SER A 450 -39.22 -17.83 -10.18
N ARG A 451 -38.29 -18.74 -10.53
CA ARG A 451 -38.60 -20.12 -10.90
C ARG A 451 -39.08 -20.95 -9.71
N GLN A 452 -38.49 -20.77 -8.53
CA GLN A 452 -38.93 -21.45 -7.30
C GLN A 452 -40.31 -20.97 -6.83
N THR A 453 -40.60 -19.66 -6.91
CA THR A 453 -41.93 -19.14 -6.60
C THR A 453 -42.98 -19.58 -7.62
N ALA A 454 -42.63 -19.64 -8.91
CA ALA A 454 -43.53 -20.14 -9.95
C ALA A 454 -43.82 -21.64 -9.80
N ALA A 455 -42.81 -22.45 -9.47
CA ALA A 455 -42.96 -23.88 -9.21
C ALA A 455 -43.83 -24.15 -7.96
N ALA A 456 -43.64 -23.36 -6.89
CA ALA A 456 -44.44 -23.48 -5.67
C ALA A 456 -45.91 -23.06 -5.86
N SER A 457 -46.19 -22.09 -6.75
CA SER A 457 -47.56 -21.69 -7.10
C SER A 457 -48.27 -22.62 -8.08
N SER A 458 -47.53 -23.47 -8.80
CA SER A 458 -48.10 -24.49 -9.70
C SER A 458 -48.35 -25.84 -9.02
N SER A 459 -47.90 -26.02 -7.78
CA SER A 459 -48.06 -27.24 -6.98
C SER A 459 -49.11 -27.12 -5.86
N SER A 460 -49.87 -26.02 -5.86
CA SER A 460 -51.00 -25.71 -4.97
C SER A 460 -52.21 -25.41 -5.83
#